data_AF-A0A534S7D0-F1
#
_entry.id   AF-A0A534S7D0-F1
#
_cell.length_a   1.000
_cell.length_b   1.000
_cell.length_c   1.000
_cell.angle_alpha   90.00
_cell.angle_beta   90.00
_cell.angle_gamma   90.00
#
_symmetry.space_group_name_H-M   'P 1'
#
loop_
_entity.id
_entity.type
_entity.pdbx_description
1 polymer ?
#
loop_
_entity_poly.entity_id
_entity_poly.type
_entity_poly.pdbx_seq_one_letter_code
_entity_poly.pdbx_strand_id
1 'polypeptide(L)' 'MKIYDISLTLSPESIRWVTAQPLELNGRKRMSKGDANNSSSIHTSVHAGTHVDAPFHFVPDGMTIESLPLETF' A
#
# COMPACT_ATOMS: atom_id res chain seq x y z
N MET A 1 10.31 -13.52 -22.17
CA MET A 1 11.02 -12.78 -21.11
C MET A 1 10.50 -13.26 -19.76
N LYS A 2 11.37 -13.54 -18.78
CA LYS A 2 10.96 -14.00 -17.44
C LYS A 2 10.91 -12.79 -16.50
N ILE A 3 9.82 -12.65 -15.74
CA ILE A 3 9.66 -11.61 -14.73
C ILE A 3 10.00 -12.20 -13.37
N TYR A 4 10.70 -11.45 -12.54
CA TYR A 4 10.99 -11.78 -11.16
C TYR A 4 10.29 -10.78 -10.26
N ASP A 5 9.54 -11.29 -9.28
CA ASP A 5 8.94 -10.44 -8.25
C ASP A 5 9.99 -10.10 -7.20
N ILE A 6 10.13 -8.80 -6.93
CA ILE A 6 11.04 -8.24 -5.93
C ILE A 6 10.29 -7.48 -4.83
N SER A 7 8.97 -7.68 -4.76
CA SER A 7 8.08 -7.00 -3.82
C SER A 7 7.91 -7.81 -2.54
N LEU A 8 7.85 -7.12 -1.40
CA LEU A 8 7.48 -7.75 -0.14
C LEU A 8 5.98 -8.01 -0.08
N THR A 9 5.58 -9.16 0.48
CA THR A 9 4.18 -9.44 0.79
C THR A 9 3.68 -8.48 1.88
N LEU A 10 2.51 -7.87 1.66
CA LEU A 10 1.83 -7.02 2.63
C LEU A 10 0.81 -7.82 3.45
N SER A 11 0.91 -7.73 4.77
CA SER A 11 -0.01 -8.32 5.73
C SER A 11 -0.04 -7.50 7.03
N PRO A 12 -0.98 -7.77 7.95
CA PRO A 12 -0.98 -7.16 9.29
C PRO A 12 0.31 -7.40 10.09
N GLU A 13 1.05 -8.46 9.76
CA GLU A 13 2.32 -8.84 10.38
C GLU A 13 3.55 -8.26 9.66
N SER A 14 3.36 -7.54 8.55
CA SER A 14 4.47 -6.88 7.84
C SER A 14 5.23 -5.94 8.77
N ILE A 15 6.56 -5.97 8.65
CA ILE A 15 7.42 -5.02 9.36
C ILE A 15 7.02 -3.62 8.95
N ARG A 16 6.84 -2.75 9.94
CA ARG A 16 6.41 -1.37 9.77
C ARG A 16 7.30 -0.43 10.57
N TRP A 17 7.28 0.85 10.20
CA TRP A 17 7.89 1.87 11.02
C TRP A 17 7.25 1.92 12.41
N VAL A 18 8.06 2.20 13.44
CA VAL A 18 7.64 2.08 14.85
C VAL A 18 6.38 2.89 15.18
N THR A 19 6.20 4.05 14.54
CA THR A 19 5.04 4.93 14.72
C THR A 19 3.91 4.72 13.70
N ALA A 20 4.14 3.95 12.64
CA ALA A 20 3.11 3.72 11.61
C ALA A 20 2.00 2.80 12.15
N GLN A 21 0.74 3.00 11.75
CA GLN A 21 -0.31 2.04 12.11
C GLN A 21 -0.06 0.68 11.43
N PRO A 22 -0.43 -0.46 12.06
CA PRO A 22 -0.47 -1.75 11.39
C PRO A 22 -1.35 -1.71 10.13
N LEU A 23 -1.05 -2.56 9.15
CA LEU A 23 -1.96 -2.79 8.03
C LEU A 23 -3.23 -3.46 8.56
N GLU A 24 -4.38 -2.91 8.19
CA GLU A 24 -5.68 -3.51 8.49
C GLU A 24 -6.39 -3.94 7.21
N LEU A 25 -6.81 -5.21 7.16
CA LEU A 25 -7.68 -5.73 6.11
C LEU A 25 -9.09 -5.92 6.67
N ASN A 26 -9.97 -5.01 6.32
CA ASN A 26 -11.34 -4.96 6.82
C ASN A 26 -12.31 -5.59 5.81
N GLY A 27 -12.81 -6.78 6.11
CA GLY A 27 -13.82 -7.46 5.28
C GLY A 27 -15.20 -6.82 5.40
N ARG A 28 -15.75 -6.34 4.29
CA ARG A 28 -17.06 -5.67 4.24
C ARG A 28 -18.18 -6.59 3.76
N LYS A 29 -17.95 -7.33 2.68
CA LYS A 29 -18.90 -8.31 2.11
C LYS A 29 -18.21 -9.66 1.88
N ARG A 30 -18.94 -10.74 2.08
CA ARG A 30 -18.46 -12.12 1.88
C ARG A 30 -19.53 -12.95 1.18
N MET A 31 -19.21 -13.47 0.01
CA MET A 31 -20.10 -14.39 -0.73
C MET A 31 -20.39 -15.66 0.07
N SER A 32 -19.44 -16.08 0.92
CA SER A 32 -19.65 -17.19 1.86
C SER A 32 -20.76 -16.93 2.90
N LYS A 33 -21.18 -15.67 3.05
CA LYS A 33 -22.31 -15.24 3.89
C LYS A 33 -23.55 -14.86 3.08
N GLY A 34 -23.56 -15.13 1.77
CA GLY A 34 -24.68 -14.84 0.87
C GLY A 34 -24.64 -13.46 0.21
N ASP A 35 -23.57 -12.66 0.39
CA ASP A 35 -23.42 -11.42 -0.35
C ASP A 35 -23.17 -11.65 -1.85
N ALA A 36 -23.54 -10.69 -2.69
CA ALA A 36 -23.33 -10.77 -4.14
C ALA A 36 -21.85 -10.74 -4.58
N ASN A 37 -20.95 -10.26 -3.72
CA ASN A 37 -19.52 -10.18 -4.00
C ASN A 37 -18.68 -10.20 -2.72
N ASN A 38 -17.39 -10.49 -2.86
CA ASN A 38 -16.39 -10.27 -1.81
C ASN A 38 -15.88 -8.83 -1.92
N SER A 39 -15.91 -8.09 -0.81
CA SER A 39 -15.42 -6.71 -0.76
C SER A 39 -14.66 -6.49 0.54
N SER A 40 -13.51 -5.83 0.45
CA SER A 40 -12.65 -5.50 1.60
C SER A 40 -12.12 -4.07 1.43
N SER A 41 -11.81 -3.42 2.54
CA SER A 41 -11.06 -2.16 2.58
C SER A 41 -9.71 -2.39 3.26
N ILE A 42 -8.67 -1.72 2.77
CA ILE A 42 -7.33 -1.74 3.37
C ILE A 42 -7.07 -0.37 4.00
N HIS A 43 -6.53 -0.38 5.21
CA HIS A 43 -5.86 0.78 5.81
C HIS A 43 -4.39 0.43 5.99
N THR A 44 -3.48 1.29 5.54
CA THR A 44 -2.03 1.04 5.64
C THR A 44 -1.27 2.36 5.64
N SER A 45 -0.06 2.35 6.20
CA SER A 45 0.94 3.36 5.88
C SER A 45 1.28 3.32 4.40
N VAL A 46 1.51 4.48 3.79
CA VAL A 46 2.04 4.58 2.42
C VAL A 46 3.51 4.14 2.33
N HIS A 47 4.20 4.04 3.47
CA HIS A 47 5.58 3.55 3.59
C HIS A 47 5.64 2.06 3.99
N ALA A 48 4.62 1.27 3.65
CA ALA A 48 4.57 -0.16 3.97
C ALA A 48 5.15 -1.01 2.83
N GLY A 49 6.06 -1.94 3.16
CA GLY A 49 6.65 -2.86 2.19
C GLY A 49 7.46 -2.17 1.09
N THR A 50 7.44 -2.73 -0.12
CA THR A 50 8.10 -2.15 -1.29
C THR A 50 7.30 -0.95 -1.79
N HIS A 51 7.85 0.26 -1.68
CA HIS A 51 7.18 1.53 -2.00
C HIS A 51 8.16 2.57 -2.55
N VAL A 52 7.63 3.73 -2.94
CA VAL A 52 8.38 4.90 -3.41
C VAL A 52 7.94 6.11 -2.60
N ASP A 53 8.90 6.93 -2.18
CA ASP A 53 8.65 8.21 -1.54
C ASP A 53 8.60 9.34 -2.58
N ALA A 54 7.65 10.26 -2.39
CA ALA A 54 7.65 11.54 -3.10
C ALA A 54 8.46 12.59 -2.30
N PRO A 55 9.02 13.63 -2.96
CA PRO A 55 9.70 14.72 -2.26
C PRO A 55 8.89 15.34 -1.11
N PHE A 56 7.56 15.39 -1.26
CA PHE A 56 6.64 15.86 -0.21
C PHE A 56 6.78 15.13 1.13
N HIS A 57 7.35 13.91 1.16
CA HIS A 57 7.61 13.19 2.41
C HIS A 57 8.53 13.97 3.37
N PHE A 58 9.50 14.72 2.84
CA PHE A 58 10.48 15.46 3.63
C PHE A 58 10.58 16.95 3.29
N VAL A 59 10.00 17.39 2.16
CA VAL A 59 10.03 18.77 1.68
C VAL A 59 8.60 19.32 1.69
N PRO A 60 8.26 20.33 2.53
CA PRO A 60 6.88 20.79 2.68
C PRO A 60 6.16 21.22 1.39
N ASP A 61 6.89 21.84 0.46
CA ASP A 61 6.37 22.24 -0.86
C ASP A 61 6.88 21.32 -1.99
N GLY A 62 7.34 20.12 -1.63
CA GLY A 62 7.83 19.12 -2.57
C GLY A 62 6.72 18.53 -3.43
N MET A 63 7.10 17.97 -4.58
CA MET A 63 6.17 17.26 -5.45
C MET A 63 5.49 16.10 -4.71
N THR A 64 4.18 15.96 -4.92
CA THR A 64 3.38 14.82 -4.47
C THR A 64 3.54 13.63 -5.42
N ILE A 65 3.14 12.43 -4.99
CA ILE A 65 3.42 11.18 -5.72
C ILE A 65 2.78 11.14 -7.12
N GLU A 66 1.58 11.69 -7.27
CA GLU A 66 0.85 11.79 -8.54
C GLU A 66 1.44 12.81 -9.50
N SER A 67 2.32 13.69 -9.02
CA SER A 67 2.98 14.72 -9.82
C SER A 67 4.31 14.22 -10.41
N LEU A 68 4.82 13.06 -10.00
CA LEU A 68 6.11 12.54 -10.48
C LEU A 68 5.98 11.99 -11.92
N PRO A 69 6.98 12.22 -12.81
CA PRO A 69 6.97 11.65 -14.14
C PRO A 69 7.07 10.11 -14.11
N LEU A 70 6.18 9.42 -14.80
CA LEU A 70 6.15 7.95 -14.84
C LEU A 70 7.43 7.34 -15.42
N GLU A 71 8.11 8.02 -16.34
CA GLU A 71 9.36 7.55 -16.96
C GLU A 71 10.54 7.45 -15.99
N THR A 72 10.34 7.84 -14.73
CA THR A 72 11.32 7.66 -13.65
C THR A 72 11.32 6.21 -13.11
N PHE A 73 10.26 5.44 -13.38
CA PHE A 73 10.02 4.11 -12.82
C PHE A 73 10.02 3.02 -13.91
#